data_AF-A0A1G9F4P0-F1
#
_entry.id   AF-A0A1G9F4P0-F1
#
_cell.length_a   1.000
_cell.length_b   1.000
_cell.length_c   1.000
_cell.angle_alpha   90.00
_cell.angle_beta   90.00
_cell.angle_gamma   90.00
#
_symmetry.space_group_name_H-M   'P 1'
#
loop_
_entity.id
_entity.type
_entity.pdbx_description
1 polymer ?
#
loop_
_entity_poly.entity_id
_entity_poly.type
_entity_poly.pdbx_seq_one_letter_code
_entity_poly.pdbx_strand_id
1 'polypeptide(L)'
;MVDEINDRHYLIVDGVDGKSHGIDIGRGKPIEPMPDGCFVRVAPRNTEPRQVDRTVADIAAAHGGRCNVDIHLKHDPSVTESFAQTHVRRLEAIRRATGGVEREPDGTWLVAPDHLERVTDYGRQRARAVPVVIDKLSSMPLELQVSFDGATWLDRDLVAERPEALRDSGFGREVQEAQARRRQ
;
A
#
# COMPACT_ATOMS: atom_id res chain seq x y z
N MET A 1 34.80 -2.48 14.80
CA MET A 1 33.62 -1.59 14.83
C MET A 1 32.50 -2.41 14.22
N VAL A 2 31.63 -2.97 15.06
CA VAL A 2 30.58 -3.91 14.63
C VAL A 2 29.49 -3.10 13.93
N ASP A 3 29.14 -3.49 12.72
CA ASP A 3 28.14 -2.80 11.90
C ASP A 3 26.74 -3.11 12.45
N GLU A 4 26.35 -2.38 13.48
CA GLU A 4 25.12 -2.59 14.26
C GLU A 4 23.88 -1.91 13.61
N ILE A 5 23.91 -1.56 12.31
CA ILE A 5 22.89 -0.67 11.70
C ILE A 5 22.37 -1.14 10.32
N ASN A 6 22.09 -2.42 10.10
CA ASN A 6 21.28 -2.83 8.92
C ASN A 6 20.43 -4.08 9.13
N ASP A 7 19.45 -4.00 10.03
CA ASP A 7 18.35 -4.98 10.09
C ASP A 7 17.34 -4.77 8.93
N ARG A 8 17.85 -4.65 7.69
CA ARG A 8 17.03 -4.62 6.48
C ARG A 8 16.70 -6.05 6.10
N HIS A 9 15.42 -6.31 5.93
CA HIS A 9 14.95 -7.62 5.53
C HIS A 9 14.80 -7.66 4.01
N TYR A 10 14.97 -8.85 3.43
CA TYR A 10 14.79 -9.10 2.01
C TYR A 10 13.86 -10.29 1.79
N LEU A 11 13.06 -10.23 0.72
CA LEU A 11 12.23 -11.33 0.23
C LEU A 11 12.73 -11.74 -1.15
N ILE A 12 12.96 -13.04 -1.35
CA ILE A 12 13.25 -13.59 -2.67
C ILE A 12 11.93 -14.04 -3.29
N VAL A 13 11.61 -13.57 -4.49
CA VAL A 13 10.40 -13.94 -5.22
C VAL A 13 10.74 -14.35 -6.64
N ASP A 14 10.07 -15.38 -7.15
CA ASP A 14 10.07 -15.69 -8.58
C ASP A 14 8.90 -14.95 -9.24
N GLY A 15 9.23 -14.06 -10.18
CA GLY A 15 8.28 -13.19 -10.84
C GLY A 15 7.61 -13.85 -12.05
N VAL A 16 6.39 -13.42 -12.34
CA VAL A 16 5.67 -13.79 -13.59
C VAL A 16 6.38 -13.28 -14.85
N ASP A 17 7.37 -12.40 -14.68
CA ASP A 17 8.32 -11.96 -15.72
C ASP A 17 9.45 -12.97 -15.97
N GLY A 18 9.43 -14.12 -15.30
CA GLY A 18 10.38 -15.22 -15.45
C GLY A 18 11.72 -15.02 -14.75
N LYS A 19 11.82 -14.07 -13.83
CA LYS A 19 13.07 -13.75 -13.10
C LYS A 19 12.90 -13.87 -11.60
N SER A 20 13.96 -14.25 -10.91
CA SER A 20 14.03 -14.16 -9.44
C SER A 20 14.46 -12.76 -9.02
N HIS A 21 13.77 -12.18 -8.04
CA HIS A 21 14.03 -10.84 -7.53
C HIS A 21 14.34 -10.89 -6.03
N GLY A 22 15.43 -10.26 -5.62
CA GLY A 22 15.71 -9.96 -4.22
C GLY A 22 15.10 -8.60 -3.86
N ILE A 23 13.94 -8.62 -3.21
CA ILE A 23 13.18 -7.43 -2.85
C ILE A 23 13.58 -6.97 -1.46
N ASP A 24 14.08 -5.75 -1.35
CA ASP A 24 14.25 -5.06 -0.07
C ASP A 24 12.86 -4.72 0.51
N ILE A 25 12.54 -5.27 1.68
CA ILE A 25 11.26 -5.05 2.37
C ILE A 25 11.42 -4.08 3.56
N GLY A 26 12.64 -3.57 3.75
CA GLY A 26 12.98 -2.55 4.73
C GLY A 26 13.11 -3.07 6.16
N ARG A 27 12.89 -2.17 7.11
CA ARG A 27 13.04 -2.40 8.56
C ARG A 27 11.66 -2.48 9.26
N GLY A 28 10.64 -2.85 8.50
CA GLY A 28 9.24 -2.83 8.93
C GLY A 28 8.92 -3.90 9.98
N LYS A 29 7.66 -3.94 10.42
CA LYS A 29 7.16 -5.07 11.22
C LYS A 29 7.56 -6.40 10.53
N PRO A 30 7.91 -7.45 11.29
CA PRO A 30 8.09 -8.78 10.73
C PRO A 30 6.88 -9.08 9.86
N ILE A 31 7.12 -9.45 8.60
CA ILE A 31 6.03 -9.93 7.77
C ILE A 31 5.47 -11.16 8.47
N GLU A 32 4.15 -11.28 8.54
CA GLU A 32 3.53 -12.55 8.92
C GLU A 32 4.21 -13.70 8.17
N PRO A 33 4.46 -14.84 8.82
CA PRO A 33 5.11 -15.97 8.17
C PRO A 33 4.39 -16.28 6.86
N MET A 34 5.09 -16.08 5.75
CA MET A 34 4.57 -16.42 4.44
C MET A 34 4.90 -17.89 4.21
N PRO A 35 3.89 -18.75 3.98
CA PRO A 35 4.18 -20.12 3.61
C PRO A 35 4.91 -20.13 2.27
N ASP A 36 5.87 -21.04 2.13
CA ASP A 36 6.58 -21.25 0.88
C ASP A 36 5.59 -21.53 -0.25
N GLY A 37 5.85 -20.98 -1.43
CA GLY A 37 4.97 -21.09 -2.61
C GLY A 37 3.71 -20.23 -2.55
N CYS A 38 3.51 -19.38 -1.54
CA CYS A 38 2.39 -18.44 -1.54
C CYS A 38 2.52 -17.40 -2.67
N PHE A 39 1.38 -16.91 -3.15
CA PHE A 39 1.35 -15.89 -4.20
C PHE A 39 1.29 -14.53 -3.56
N VAL A 40 2.18 -13.63 -3.99
CA VAL A 40 2.25 -12.26 -3.51
C VAL A 40 2.27 -11.29 -4.68
N ARG A 41 1.71 -10.10 -4.44
CA ARG A 41 1.95 -8.92 -5.26
C ARG A 41 2.89 -8.01 -4.51
N VAL A 42 3.98 -7.65 -5.15
CA VAL A 42 4.95 -6.69 -4.63
C VAL A 42 4.83 -5.41 -5.44
N ALA A 43 4.53 -4.30 -4.77
CA ALA A 43 4.42 -2.99 -5.41
C ALA A 43 5.28 -1.95 -4.67
N PRO A 44 5.92 -1.00 -5.37
CA PRO A 44 6.58 0.11 -4.71
C PRO A 44 5.57 0.91 -3.88
N ARG A 45 6.00 1.39 -2.72
CA ARG A 45 5.14 2.18 -1.86
C ARG A 45 4.82 3.53 -2.52
N ASN A 46 3.53 3.83 -2.65
CA ASN A 46 3.10 5.11 -3.18
C ASN A 46 3.54 6.27 -2.27
N THR A 47 4.29 7.21 -2.84
CA THR A 47 4.76 8.43 -2.17
C THR A 47 3.89 9.64 -2.47
N GLU A 48 2.99 9.54 -3.44
CA GLU A 48 2.13 10.65 -3.85
C GLU A 48 1.01 10.93 -2.84
N PRO A 49 0.55 12.19 -2.73
CA PRO A 49 -0.59 12.53 -1.90
C PRO A 49 -1.84 11.73 -2.27
N ARG A 50 -2.50 11.18 -1.25
CA ARG A 50 -3.74 10.40 -1.41
C ARG A 50 -4.93 11.32 -1.55
N GLN A 51 -6.08 10.77 -1.96
CA GLN A 51 -7.32 11.55 -2.03
C GLN A 51 -7.70 12.20 -0.69
N VAL A 52 -7.44 11.51 0.43
CA VAL A 52 -7.64 12.08 1.78
C VAL A 52 -6.76 13.31 2.03
N ASP A 53 -5.54 13.31 1.51
CA ASP A 53 -4.60 14.43 1.70
C ASP A 53 -5.04 15.64 0.84
N ARG A 54 -5.54 15.38 -0.38
CA ARG A 54 -6.12 16.42 -1.26
C ARG A 54 -7.39 17.02 -0.67
N THR A 55 -8.30 16.18 -0.19
CA THR A 55 -9.56 16.62 0.44
C THR A 55 -9.28 17.53 1.65
N VAL A 56 -8.28 17.20 2.48
CA VAL A 56 -7.83 18.07 3.57
C VAL A 56 -7.32 19.42 3.07
N ALA A 57 -6.48 19.41 2.03
CA ALA A 57 -5.96 20.65 1.45
C ALA A 57 -7.08 21.52 0.87
N ASP A 58 -8.05 20.93 0.17
CA ASP A 58 -9.18 21.63 -0.42
C ASP A 58 -10.08 22.27 0.65
N ILE A 59 -10.43 21.51 1.69
CA ILE A 59 -11.20 22.02 2.83
C ILE A 59 -10.44 23.15 3.52
N ALA A 60 -9.16 22.94 3.83
CA ALA A 60 -8.35 23.97 4.48
C ALA A 60 -8.25 25.24 3.64
N ALA A 61 -8.06 25.14 2.33
CA ALA A 61 -8.00 26.28 1.43
C ALA A 61 -9.32 27.09 1.44
N ALA A 62 -10.47 26.40 1.49
CA ALA A 62 -11.78 27.05 1.59
C ALA A 62 -12.05 27.70 2.97
N HIS A 63 -11.34 27.28 4.03
CA HIS A 63 -11.61 27.66 5.42
C HIS A 63 -10.41 28.34 6.10
N GLY A 64 -9.59 29.07 5.32
CA GLY A 64 -8.51 29.92 5.85
C GLY A 64 -7.36 29.12 6.48
N GLY A 65 -7.04 27.97 5.91
CA GLY A 65 -6.00 27.04 6.39
C GLY A 65 -6.45 26.16 7.55
N ARG A 66 -7.74 26.13 7.90
CA ARG A 66 -8.26 25.36 9.05
C ARG A 66 -9.02 24.12 8.62
N CYS A 67 -8.78 23.02 9.32
CA CYS A 67 -9.52 21.78 9.13
C CYS A 67 -9.79 21.11 10.48
N ASN A 68 -11.03 20.67 10.70
CA ASN A 68 -11.42 19.78 11.80
C ASN A 68 -12.68 19.01 11.37
N VAL A 69 -13.21 18.15 12.24
CA VAL A 69 -14.40 17.34 11.93
C VAL A 69 -15.60 18.23 11.60
N ASP A 70 -15.86 19.27 12.38
CA ASP A 70 -17.01 20.16 12.17
C ASP A 70 -16.90 20.97 10.87
N ILE A 71 -15.71 21.49 10.55
CA ILE A 71 -15.43 22.19 9.29
C ILE A 71 -15.63 21.24 8.11
N HIS A 72 -15.17 19.99 8.24
CA HIS A 72 -15.34 18.98 7.21
C HIS A 72 -16.82 18.66 6.95
N LEU A 73 -17.62 18.45 8.00
CA LEU A 73 -19.06 18.17 7.88
C LEU A 73 -19.86 19.37 7.36
N LYS A 74 -19.44 20.60 7.70
CA LYS A 74 -20.03 21.82 7.16
C LYS A 74 -19.71 22.03 5.68
N HIS A 75 -18.51 21.62 5.25
CA HIS A 75 -18.09 21.70 3.85
C HIS A 75 -18.82 20.67 2.99
N ASP A 76 -18.94 19.43 3.46
CA ASP A 76 -19.70 18.37 2.80
C ASP A 76 -20.62 17.65 3.80
N PRO A 77 -21.91 18.04 3.87
CA PRO A 77 -22.88 17.41 4.76
C PRO A 77 -23.26 15.98 4.40
N SER A 78 -22.89 15.48 3.20
CA SER A 78 -23.16 14.09 2.81
C SER A 78 -22.17 13.10 3.45
N VAL A 79 -21.06 13.62 3.98
CA VAL A 79 -20.01 12.84 4.63
C VAL A 79 -20.39 12.49 6.07
N THR A 80 -19.98 11.29 6.50
CA THR A 80 -20.14 10.85 7.89
C THR A 80 -18.99 11.33 8.78
N GLU A 81 -19.25 11.48 10.07
CA GLU A 81 -18.22 11.84 11.05
C GLU A 81 -17.05 10.86 11.05
N SER A 82 -17.30 9.55 10.93
CA SER A 82 -16.27 8.51 10.90
C SER A 82 -15.34 8.65 9.68
N PHE A 83 -15.86 9.12 8.55
CA PHE A 83 -15.07 9.46 7.37
C PHE A 83 -14.21 10.72 7.62
N ALA A 84 -14.78 11.78 8.22
CA ALA A 84 -13.99 12.96 8.61
C ALA A 84 -12.88 12.61 9.62
N GLN A 85 -13.14 11.71 10.57
CA GLN A 85 -12.13 11.21 11.51
C GLN A 85 -10.97 10.48 10.83
N THR A 86 -11.17 9.89 9.65
CA THR A 86 -10.08 9.27 8.87
C THR A 86 -9.06 10.31 8.42
N HIS A 87 -9.51 11.50 8.05
CA HIS A 87 -8.66 12.64 7.69
C HIS A 87 -7.89 13.17 8.90
N VAL A 88 -8.52 13.24 10.07
CA VAL A 88 -7.85 13.61 11.32
C VAL A 88 -6.75 12.62 11.70
N ARG A 89 -7.02 11.30 11.62
CA ARG A 89 -5.99 10.27 11.88
C ARG A 89 -4.83 10.38 10.90
N ARG A 90 -5.11 10.73 9.64
CA ARG A 90 -4.09 10.96 8.60
C ARG A 90 -3.21 12.16 8.92
N LEU A 91 -3.79 13.29 9.33
CA LEU A 91 -3.07 14.49 9.75
C LEU A 91 -2.18 14.22 10.96
N GLU A 92 -2.68 13.49 11.96
CA GLU A 92 -1.89 13.12 13.15
C GLU A 92 -0.71 12.21 12.78
N ALA A 93 -0.89 11.27 11.84
CA ALA A 93 0.20 10.44 11.36
C ALA A 93 1.31 11.26 10.66
N ILE A 94 0.92 12.29 9.89
CA ILE A 94 1.88 13.19 9.22
C ILE A 94 2.58 14.08 10.25
N ARG A 95 1.84 14.67 11.19
CA ARG A 95 2.36 15.50 12.29
C ARG A 95 3.42 14.76 13.09
N ARG A 96 3.18 13.51 13.48
CA ARG A 96 4.13 12.72 14.28
C ARG A 96 5.44 12.42 13.56
N ALA A 97 5.41 12.30 12.24
CA ALA A 97 6.58 11.92 11.46
C ALA A 97 7.38 13.11 10.94
N THR A 98 6.70 14.21 10.60
CA THR A 98 7.31 15.38 9.96
C THR A 98 7.35 16.61 10.84
N GLY A 99 6.52 16.70 11.89
CA GLY A 99 6.27 17.92 12.65
C GLY A 99 5.54 19.02 11.86
N GLY A 100 5.23 18.79 10.58
CA GLY A 100 4.79 19.83 9.64
C GLY A 100 3.28 20.09 9.61
N VAL A 101 2.51 19.67 10.62
CA VAL A 101 1.11 20.07 10.75
C VAL A 101 0.86 20.45 12.20
N GLU A 102 0.33 21.65 12.40
CA GLU A 102 0.03 22.17 13.74
C GLU A 102 -1.41 21.85 14.12
N ARG A 103 -1.61 21.59 15.41
CA ARG A 103 -2.93 21.32 15.99
C ARG A 103 -3.15 22.25 17.17
N GLU A 104 -4.17 23.08 17.07
CA GLU A 104 -4.62 23.98 18.12
C GLU A 104 -5.25 23.19 19.29
N PRO A 105 -5.31 23.78 20.51
CA PRO A 105 -5.85 23.10 21.70
C PRO A 105 -7.32 22.67 21.58
N ASP A 106 -8.10 23.38 20.77
CA ASP A 106 -9.50 23.07 20.48
C ASP A 106 -9.67 21.87 19.52
N GLY A 107 -8.57 21.34 18.98
CA GLY A 107 -8.54 20.24 18.04
C GLY A 107 -8.51 20.65 16.57
N THR A 108 -8.51 21.95 16.26
CA THR A 108 -8.39 22.49 14.91
C THR A 108 -6.99 22.28 14.35
N TRP A 109 -6.90 21.84 13.10
CA TRP A 109 -5.65 21.66 12.38
C TRP A 109 -5.34 22.88 11.53
N LEU A 110 -4.11 23.40 11.66
CA LEU A 110 -3.57 24.42 10.78
C LEU A 110 -2.82 23.73 9.64
N VAL A 111 -3.42 23.78 8.46
CA VAL A 111 -2.94 23.15 7.23
C VAL A 111 -2.35 24.24 6.34
N ALA A 112 -1.03 24.23 6.21
CA ALA A 112 -0.30 25.19 5.40
C ALA A 112 -0.49 24.94 3.89
N PRO A 113 -0.31 25.96 3.02
CA PRO A 113 -0.48 25.80 1.57
C PRO A 113 0.41 24.74 0.91
N ASP A 114 1.57 24.45 1.51
CA ASP A 114 2.53 23.43 1.09
C ASP A 114 2.18 22.02 1.64
N HIS A 115 0.98 21.80 2.19
CA HIS A 115 0.59 20.54 2.82
C HIS A 115 0.82 19.31 1.94
N LEU A 116 0.52 19.38 0.64
CA LEU A 116 0.69 18.24 -0.28
C LEU A 116 2.17 17.92 -0.54
N GLU A 117 3.06 18.91 -0.51
CA GLU A 117 4.50 18.69 -0.57
C GLU A 117 4.98 17.99 0.71
N ARG A 118 4.52 18.43 1.88
CA ARG A 118 4.81 17.78 3.17
C ARG A 118 4.30 16.34 3.23
N VAL A 119 3.14 16.06 2.64
CA VAL A 119 2.59 14.71 2.48
C VAL A 119 3.49 13.85 1.59
N THR A 120 4.03 14.42 0.52
CA THR A 120 4.98 13.74 -0.37
C THR A 120 6.27 13.38 0.37
N ASP A 121 6.81 14.32 1.15
CA ASP A 121 8.02 14.06 1.95
C ASP A 121 7.79 13.03 3.05
N TYR A 122 6.63 13.07 3.71
CA TYR A 122 6.17 11.99 4.60
C TYR A 122 6.14 10.64 3.88
N GLY A 123 5.58 10.60 2.66
CA GLY A 123 5.53 9.40 1.81
C GLY A 123 6.93 8.86 1.49
N ARG A 124 7.85 9.73 1.06
CA ARG A 124 9.25 9.39 0.78
C ARG A 124 9.98 8.86 2.01
N GLN A 125 9.80 9.51 3.16
CA GLN A 125 10.41 9.05 4.42
C GLN A 125 9.92 7.64 4.79
N ARG A 126 8.61 7.37 4.61
CA ARG A 126 8.03 6.04 4.83
C ARG A 126 8.54 5.01 3.83
N ALA A 127 8.68 5.37 2.56
CA ALA A 127 9.23 4.49 1.53
C ALA A 127 10.71 4.15 1.79
N ARG A 128 11.53 5.06 2.34
CA ARG A 128 12.92 4.73 2.72
C ARG A 128 13.00 3.64 3.80
N ALA A 129 12.07 3.68 4.76
CA ALA A 129 12.01 2.71 5.86
C ALA A 129 11.39 1.37 5.44
N VAL A 130 10.34 1.41 4.62
CA VAL A 130 9.60 0.25 4.12
C VAL A 130 9.20 0.55 2.66
N PRO A 131 10.01 0.12 1.67
CA PRO A 131 9.95 0.61 0.29
C PRO A 131 8.87 -0.04 -0.57
N VAL A 132 8.39 -1.22 -0.18
CA VAL A 132 7.36 -1.96 -0.91
C VAL A 132 6.14 -2.23 -0.02
N VAL A 133 5.01 -2.44 -0.68
CA VAL A 133 3.82 -3.08 -0.10
C VAL A 133 3.75 -4.48 -0.68
N ILE A 134 3.45 -5.45 0.19
CA ILE A 134 3.29 -6.85 -0.19
C ILE A 134 1.86 -7.26 0.13
N ASP A 135 1.12 -7.60 -0.90
CA ASP A 135 -0.23 -8.13 -0.78
C ASP A 135 -0.21 -9.64 -1.03
N LYS A 136 -0.61 -10.43 -0.04
CA LYS A 136 -0.74 -11.88 -0.20
C LYS A 136 -2.00 -12.18 -1.01
N LEU A 137 -1.83 -12.71 -2.22
CA LEU A 137 -2.91 -13.04 -3.15
C LEU A 137 -3.49 -14.44 -2.89
N SER A 138 -2.64 -15.38 -2.48
CA SER A 138 -3.01 -16.74 -2.12
C SER A 138 -1.99 -17.32 -1.14
N SER A 139 -2.45 -18.04 -0.12
CA SER A 139 -1.57 -18.87 0.72
C SER A 139 -1.28 -20.25 0.12
N MET A 140 -1.91 -20.58 -1.02
CA MET A 140 -1.83 -21.89 -1.65
C MET A 140 -0.77 -21.92 -2.76
N PRO A 141 0.17 -22.87 -2.73
CA PRO A 141 1.10 -23.15 -3.82
C PRO A 141 0.42 -23.40 -5.16
N LEU A 142 1.14 -23.11 -6.25
CA LEU A 142 0.62 -23.18 -7.62
C LEU A 142 0.06 -24.56 -7.97
N GLU A 143 0.76 -25.62 -7.57
CA GLU A 143 0.42 -27.01 -7.87
C GLU A 143 -0.90 -27.41 -7.22
N LEU A 144 -1.15 -26.92 -6.00
CA LEU A 144 -2.39 -27.18 -5.29
C LEU A 144 -3.56 -26.40 -5.88
N GLN A 145 -3.33 -25.22 -6.48
CA GLN A 145 -4.40 -24.44 -7.10
C GLN A 145 -4.98 -25.14 -8.33
N VAL A 146 -4.20 -25.93 -9.07
CA VAL A 146 -4.67 -26.63 -10.28
C VAL A 146 -5.77 -27.64 -9.95
N SER A 147 -5.61 -28.41 -8.87
CA SER A 147 -6.53 -29.50 -8.48
C SER A 147 -7.53 -29.10 -7.40
N PHE A 148 -7.48 -27.86 -6.89
CA PHE A 148 -8.34 -27.43 -5.79
C PHE A 148 -9.82 -27.39 -6.20
N ASP A 149 -10.68 -27.95 -5.36
CA ASP A 149 -12.13 -27.97 -5.56
C ASP A 149 -12.77 -26.66 -5.07
N GLY A 150 -12.52 -25.58 -5.83
CA GLY A 150 -13.03 -24.23 -5.55
C GLY A 150 -12.27 -23.13 -6.30
N ALA A 151 -12.71 -21.89 -6.17
CA ALA A 151 -12.07 -20.75 -6.84
C ALA A 151 -10.71 -20.39 -6.19
N THR A 152 -9.67 -20.34 -7.03
CA THR A 152 -8.27 -20.07 -6.67
C THR A 152 -7.80 -18.72 -7.22
N TRP A 153 -6.52 -18.38 -7.04
CA TRP A 153 -5.96 -17.20 -7.68
C TRP A 153 -5.88 -17.37 -9.20
N LEU A 154 -5.62 -18.58 -9.70
CA LEU A 154 -5.64 -18.86 -11.15
C LEU A 154 -6.99 -18.47 -11.78
N ASP A 155 -8.09 -18.86 -11.15
CA ASP A 155 -9.43 -18.56 -11.65
C ASP A 155 -9.71 -17.05 -11.65
N ARG A 156 -9.23 -16.33 -10.61
CA ARG A 156 -9.38 -14.87 -10.51
C ARG A 156 -8.56 -14.14 -11.57
N ASP A 157 -7.34 -14.58 -11.84
CA ASP A 157 -6.48 -13.97 -12.86
C ASP A 157 -7.05 -14.18 -14.27
N LEU A 158 -7.57 -15.39 -14.55
CA LEU A 158 -8.13 -15.73 -15.85
C LEU A 158 -9.33 -14.89 -16.29
N VAL A 159 -10.10 -14.34 -15.34
CA VAL A 159 -11.31 -13.54 -15.59
C VAL A 159 -11.13 -12.07 -15.23
N ALA A 160 -9.93 -11.66 -14.82
CA ALA A 160 -9.64 -10.27 -14.49
C ALA A 160 -9.76 -9.39 -15.75
N GLU A 161 -10.20 -8.13 -15.57
CA GLU A 161 -10.20 -7.14 -16.68
C GLU A 161 -8.81 -6.95 -17.28
N ARG A 162 -7.78 -7.13 -16.45
CA ARG A 162 -6.37 -7.10 -16.82
C ARG A 162 -5.65 -8.27 -16.15
N PRO A 163 -5.59 -9.43 -16.80
CA PRO A 163 -4.80 -10.58 -16.32
C PRO A 163 -3.32 -10.22 -16.26
N GLU A 164 -2.56 -10.92 -15.41
CA GLU A 164 -1.12 -10.71 -15.30
C GLU A 164 -0.42 -11.00 -16.64
N ALA A 165 0.57 -10.17 -16.99
CA ALA A 165 1.37 -10.36 -18.19
C ALA A 165 2.41 -11.46 -17.93
N LEU A 166 2.05 -12.70 -18.26
CA LEU A 166 2.90 -13.87 -18.03
C LEU A 166 3.97 -14.00 -19.11
N ARG A 167 5.25 -14.04 -18.72
CA ARG A 167 6.34 -14.37 -19.64
C ARG A 167 6.45 -15.88 -19.81
N ASP A 168 6.65 -16.36 -21.03
CA ASP A 168 6.91 -17.78 -21.32
C ASP A 168 8.34 -18.21 -20.92
N SER A 169 8.67 -18.04 -19.64
CA SER A 169 9.92 -18.48 -19.01
C SER A 169 9.79 -18.44 -17.48
N GLY A 170 10.50 -19.33 -16.78
CA GLY A 170 10.49 -19.39 -15.32
C GLY A 170 9.06 -19.52 -14.77
N PHE A 171 8.80 -18.87 -13.62
CA PHE A 171 7.49 -18.89 -12.98
C PHE A 171 6.33 -18.40 -13.87
N GLY A 172 6.59 -17.47 -14.79
CA GLY A 172 5.56 -17.04 -15.75
C GLY A 172 5.05 -18.18 -16.64
N ARG A 173 5.95 -19.08 -17.10
CA ARG A 173 5.57 -20.28 -17.86
C ARG A 173 4.80 -21.27 -16.98
N GLU A 174 5.27 -21.49 -15.76
CA GLU A 174 4.62 -22.40 -14.81
C GLU A 174 3.16 -21.99 -14.55
N VAL A 175 2.92 -20.68 -14.39
CA VAL A 175 1.56 -20.14 -14.24
C VAL A 175 0.72 -20.35 -15.51
N GLN A 176 1.27 -20.10 -16.71
CA GLN A 176 0.56 -20.37 -17.97
C GLN A 176 0.16 -21.85 -18.10
N GLU A 177 1.07 -22.77 -17.80
CA GLU A 177 0.82 -24.21 -17.82
C GLU A 177 -0.21 -24.63 -16.77
N ALA A 178 -0.18 -24.02 -15.58
CA ALA A 178 -1.17 -24.26 -14.54
C ALA A 178 -2.56 -23.73 -14.96
N GLN A 179 -2.65 -22.54 -15.55
CA GLN A 179 -3.90 -22.00 -16.10
C GLN A 179 -4.45 -22.89 -17.23
N ALA A 180 -3.59 -23.42 -18.09
CA ALA A 180 -4.00 -24.34 -19.16
C ALA A 180 -4.55 -25.66 -18.62
N ARG A 181 -3.94 -26.22 -17.57
CA ARG A 181 -4.44 -27.43 -16.89
C ARG A 181 -5.74 -27.18 -16.11
N ARG A 182 -5.87 -26.02 -15.48
CA ARG A 182 -7.05 -25.64 -14.68
C ARG A 182 -8.33 -25.47 -15.52
N ARG A 183 -8.18 -25.20 -16.81
CA ARG A 183 -9.30 -25.02 -17.77
C ARG A 183 -9.82 -26.33 -18.37
N GLN A 184 -9.15 -27.46 -18.14
CA GLN A 184 -9.55 -28.78 -18.63
C GLN A 184 -10.56 -29.42 -17.68
#